data_AF-F8PJ12-F1
#
_entry.id   AF-F8PJ12-F1
#
_cell.length_a   1.000
_cell.length_b   1.000
_cell.length_c   1.000
_cell.angle_alpha   90.00
_cell.angle_beta   90.00
_cell.angle_gamma   90.00
#
_symmetry.space_group_name_H-M   'P 1'
#
loop_
_entity.id
_entity.type
_entity.pdbx_description
1 polymer ?
#
loop_
_entity_poly.entity_id
_entity_poly.type
_entity_poly.pdbx_seq_one_letter_code
_entity_poly.pdbx_strand_id
1 'polypeptide(L)' 'PASGLHGKTPYEILCKRRVDPTLFRPFGCQAYPLIPKDKRQRKFYSKGRKAIMIGYTHG' A
#
# COMPACT_ATOMS: atom_id res chain seq x y z
N PRO A 1 -0.81 -0.09 6.61
CA PRO A 1 0.40 -0.90 6.87
C PRO A 1 1.51 -0.15 7.63
N ALA A 2 1.38 1.16 7.81
CA ALA A 2 2.41 2.01 8.42
C ALA A 2 2.25 2.25 9.94
N SER A 3 1.21 1.73 10.59
CA SER A 3 0.95 2.03 12.02
C SER A 3 2.05 1.51 12.96
N GLY A 4 2.69 0.38 12.63
CA GLY A 4 3.85 -0.14 13.39
C GLY A 4 5.17 0.54 13.02
N LEU A 5 5.16 1.42 12.02
CA LEU A 5 6.32 2.13 11.48
C LEU A 5 6.12 3.66 11.60
N HIS A 6 5.32 4.11 12.57
CA HIS A 6 5.02 5.53 12.83
C HIS A 6 4.50 6.29 11.61
N GLY A 7 3.67 5.65 10.79
CA GLY A 7 3.11 6.27 9.58
C GLY A 7 4.04 6.23 8.37
N LYS A 8 5.27 5.72 8.50
CA LYS A 8 6.19 5.51 7.38
C LYS A 8 5.94 4.17 6.69
N THR A 9 6.09 4.16 5.38
CA THR A 9 6.11 2.94 4.58
C THR A 9 7.46 2.21 4.74
N PRO A 10 7.52 0.88 4.55
CA PRO A 10 8.79 0.15 4.58
C PRO A 10 9.84 0.71 3.60
N TYR A 11 9.40 1.18 2.43
CA TYR A 11 10.27 1.82 1.45
C TYR A 11 10.93 3.09 1.99
N GLU A 12 10.17 3.94 2.68
CA GLU A 12 10.69 5.18 3.26
C GLU A 12 11.74 4.93 4.33
N ILE A 13 11.59 3.86 5.10
CA ILE A 13 12.56 3.48 6.12
C ILE A 13 13.82 2.91 5.46
N LEU A 14 13.67 2.04 4.47
CA LEU A 14 14.79 1.37 3.81
C LEU A 14 15.61 2.34 2.95
N CYS A 15 14.95 3.18 2.17
CA CYS A 15 15.58 4.06 1.20
C CYS A 15 15.80 5.48 1.73
N LYS A 16 15.36 5.80 2.95
CA LYS A 16 15.45 7.14 3.57
C LYS A 16 14.91 8.28 2.70
N ARG A 17 13.99 7.97 1.78
CA ARG A 17 13.33 8.93 0.86
C ARG A 17 11.84 8.68 0.81
N ARG A 18 11.03 9.72 0.58
CA ARG A 18 9.59 9.57 0.32
C ARG A 18 9.37 8.79 -0.98
N VAL A 19 8.27 8.04 -1.01
CA VAL A 19 7.84 7.37 -2.24
C VAL A 19 7.35 8.44 -3.19
N ASP A 20 8.03 8.59 -4.32
CA ASP A 20 7.50 9.36 -5.45
C ASP A 20 6.44 8.50 -6.14
N PRO A 21 5.16 8.91 -6.15
CA PRO A 21 4.11 8.14 -6.77
C PRO A 21 4.38 7.89 -8.26
N THR A 22 5.00 8.84 -8.98
CA THR A 22 5.24 8.75 -10.44
C THR A 22 6.08 7.54 -10.86
N LEU A 23 6.81 6.92 -9.93
CA LEU A 23 7.55 5.67 -10.15
C LEU A 23 6.63 4.47 -10.44
N PHE A 24 5.36 4.53 -10.02
CA PHE A 24 4.39 3.48 -10.31
C PHE A 24 3.74 3.71 -11.67
N ARG A 25 3.57 2.61 -12.41
CA ARG A 25 2.81 2.61 -13.66
C ARG A 25 1.32 2.83 -13.34
N PRO A 26 0.69 3.93 -13.79
CA PRO A 26 -0.69 4.25 -13.45
C PRO A 26 -1.68 3.17 -13.84
N PHE A 27 -1.41 2.46 -14.95
CA PHE A 27 -2.15 1.28 -15.40
C PHE A 27 -1.23 0.05 -15.40
N GLY A 28 -1.73 -1.03 -14.79
CA GLY A 28 -1.02 -2.32 -14.75
C GLY A 28 -0.05 -2.49 -13.58
N CYS A 29 0.07 -1.51 -12.67
CA CYS A 29 0.75 -1.74 -11.41
C CYS A 29 -0.12 -2.62 -10.50
N GLN A 30 0.32 -3.84 -10.26
CA GLN A 30 -0.33 -4.75 -9.32
C GLN A 30 -0.13 -4.23 -7.89
N ALA A 31 -1.23 -4.02 -7.19
CA ALA A 31 -1.26 -3.46 -5.84
C ALA A 31 -1.93 -4.41 -4.85
N TYR A 32 -1.57 -4.26 -3.58
CA TYR A 32 -2.16 -5.01 -2.47
C TYR A 32 -2.56 -4.07 -1.34
N PRO A 33 -3.69 -3.33 -1.47
CA PRO A 33 -4.20 -2.49 -0.40
C PRO A 33 -4.44 -3.29 0.89
N LEU A 34 -4.09 -2.67 2.03
CA LEU A 34 -4.31 -3.25 3.34
C LEU A 34 -5.81 -3.24 3.68
N ILE A 35 -6.34 -4.40 4.05
CA ILE A 35 -7.72 -4.53 4.54
C ILE A 35 -7.79 -3.92 5.96
N PRO A 36 -8.72 -2.98 6.23
CA PRO A 36 -8.97 -2.42 7.56
C PRO A 36 -9.23 -3.51 8.60
N LYS A 37 -8.82 -3.29 9.86
CA LYS A 37 -8.90 -4.34 10.90
C LYS A 37 -10.30 -4.90 11.07
N ASP A 38 -11.31 -4.04 11.03
CA ASP A 38 -12.73 -4.36 11.27
C ASP A 38 -13.32 -5.20 10.13
N LYS A 39 -12.71 -5.16 8.94
CA LYS A 39 -13.12 -5.92 7.76
C LYS A 39 -12.35 -7.23 7.58
N ARG A 40 -11.48 -7.60 8.53
CA ARG A 40 -10.71 -8.85 8.47
C ARG A 40 -11.50 -9.99 9.08
N GLN A 41 -11.56 -11.12 8.38
CA GLN A 41 -12.34 -12.28 8.82
C GLN A 41 -11.74 -12.96 10.08
N ARG A 42 -10.46 -13.33 10.06
CA ARG A 42 -9.75 -13.96 11.20
C ARG A 42 -8.25 -13.62 11.19
N LYS A 43 -7.52 -14.04 12.24
CA LYS A 43 -6.08 -13.74 12.43
C LYS A 43 -5.20 -14.22 11.26
N PHE A 44 -5.40 -15.43 10.75
CA PHE A 44 -4.57 -16.04 9.69
C PHE A 44 -5.05 -15.78 8.26
N TYR A 45 -6.17 -15.08 8.08
CA TYR A 45 -6.66 -14.74 6.74
C TYR A 45 -5.84 -13.60 6.13
N SER A 46 -5.81 -13.55 4.80
CA SER A 46 -5.12 -12.51 4.04
C SER A 46 -5.44 -11.10 4.58
N LYS A 47 -4.39 -10.28 4.68
CA LYS A 47 -4.49 -8.88 5.12
C LYS A 47 -4.50 -7.91 3.95
N GLY A 48 -4.27 -8.40 2.74
CA GLY A 48 -4.27 -7.61 1.50
C GLY A 48 -5.22 -8.21 0.47
N ARG A 49 -5.79 -7.36 -0.36
CA ARG A 49 -6.57 -7.78 -1.52
C ARG A 49 -5.79 -7.46 -2.79
N LYS A 50 -5.62 -8.42 -3.70
CA LYS A 50 -5.00 -8.15 -5.01
C LYS A 50 -5.87 -7.15 -5.77
N ALA A 51 -5.24 -6.09 -6.29
CA ALA A 51 -5.86 -5.03 -7.06
C ALA A 51 -4.89 -4.56 -8.15
N ILE A 52 -5.39 -3.71 -9.04
CA ILE A 52 -4.59 -2.99 -10.03
C ILE A 52 -4.74 -1.51 -9.71
N MET A 53 -3.63 -0.78 -9.69
CA MET A 53 -3.64 0.67 -9.62
C MET A 53 -4.25 1.23 -10.91
N ILE A 54 -5.21 2.14 -10.78
CA ILE A 54 -5.90 2.77 -11.91
C ILE A 54 -5.32 4.15 -12.20
N GLY A 55 -4.76 4.83 -11.19
CA GLY A 55 -4.15 6.14 -11.34
C GLY A 55 -4.06 6.90 -10.03
N TYR A 56 -3.70 8.18 -10.13
CA TYR A 56 -3.71 9.15 -9.03
C TYR A 56 -5.03 9.91 -9.02
N THR A 57 -5.54 10.25 -7.85
CA THR A 57 -6.80 11.01 -7.72
C THR A 57 -6.65 12.49 -8.08
N HIS A 58 -5.43 13.01 -8.04
CA HIS A 58 -5.09 14.37 -8.43
C HIS A 58 -3.82 14.28 -9.28
N GLY A 59 -3.89 14.85 -10.50
CA GLY A 59 -2.75 15.10 -11.37
C GLY A 59 -2.39 16.57 -11.33
#